data_AF-Q47DF7-F1
#
_entry.id   AF-Q47DF7-F1
#
_cell.length_a   1.000
_cell.length_b   1.000
_cell.length_c   1.000
_cell.angle_alpha   90.00
_cell.angle_beta   90.00
_cell.angle_gamma   90.00
#
_symmetry.space_group_name_H-M   'P 1'
#
loop_
_entity.id
_entity.type
_entity.pdbx_description
1 polymer ?
#
loop_
_entity_poly.entity_id
_entity_poly.type
_entity_poly.pdbx_seq_one_letter_code
_entity_poly.pdbx_strand_id
1 'polypeptide(L)'
;MVHRNFARTFWNDPAVKLHIPNTAGLNLFTAYGDDYIAVNQEKYSTNLILLPESIIPDWTSAKLESLTEADMQRLLELGTEIILLGTGSRLRFPPGALLRPFAAAGIGLDVMDLQAACRTYNILAAEGRKVAAALIFD
;
A
#
# COMPACT_ATOMS: atom_id res chain seq x y z
N MET A 1 -72.94 -5.99 -4.93
CA MET A 1 -72.35 -6.01 -3.57
C MET A 1 -70.86 -6.34 -3.73
N VAL A 2 -70.02 -5.30 -3.58
CA VAL A 2 -68.64 -5.29 -3.02
C VAL A 2 -67.54 -6.04 -3.83
N HIS A 3 -66.68 -5.31 -4.58
CA HIS A 3 -65.28 -4.92 -4.24
C HIS A 3 -64.34 -6.12 -4.02
N ARG A 4 -63.11 -6.21 -4.56
CA ARG A 4 -62.10 -5.16 -4.70
C ARG A 4 -60.88 -5.70 -5.49
N ASN A 5 -60.30 -4.87 -6.34
CA ASN A 5 -58.90 -4.94 -6.78
C ASN A 5 -57.95 -4.98 -5.58
N PHE A 6 -56.83 -5.71 -5.70
CA PHE A 6 -55.58 -5.32 -5.06
C PHE A 6 -54.39 -5.66 -5.98
N ALA A 7 -53.95 -4.66 -6.73
CA ALA A 7 -52.58 -4.58 -7.22
C ALA A 7 -51.63 -4.48 -6.01
N ARG A 8 -50.52 -5.21 -6.04
CA ARG A 8 -49.36 -4.90 -5.19
C ARG A 8 -48.17 -4.59 -6.09
N THR A 9 -47.85 -3.31 -6.02
CA THR A 9 -46.75 -2.59 -6.64
C THR A 9 -45.46 -2.74 -5.82
N PHE A 10 -44.35 -2.81 -6.55
CA PHE A 10 -42.97 -2.38 -6.24
C PHE A 10 -42.25 -2.88 -4.97
N TRP A 11 -41.10 -3.52 -5.17
CA TRP A 11 -39.82 -3.02 -4.65
C TRP A 11 -38.74 -3.18 -5.72
N ASN A 12 -38.23 -2.02 -6.16
CA ASN A 12 -37.08 -1.82 -7.00
C ASN A 12 -35.90 -1.65 -6.04
N ASP A 13 -35.05 -2.67 -5.88
CA ASP A 13 -33.85 -2.53 -5.07
C ASP A 13 -32.85 -1.71 -5.89
N PRO A 14 -32.43 -0.50 -5.46
CA PRO A 14 -31.43 0.26 -6.20
C PRO A 14 -30.16 -0.58 -6.18
N ALA A 15 -29.80 -1.11 -7.35
CA ALA A 15 -28.59 -1.87 -7.58
C ALA A 15 -27.44 -1.28 -6.77
N VAL A 16 -26.88 -2.08 -5.86
CA VAL A 16 -25.62 -1.77 -5.18
C VAL A 16 -24.59 -1.55 -6.28
N LYS A 17 -24.36 -0.29 -6.63
CA LYS A 17 -23.30 0.11 -7.55
C LYS A 17 -22.01 0.01 -6.77
N LEU A 18 -21.35 -1.14 -6.92
CA LEU A 18 -19.96 -1.28 -6.51
C LEU A 18 -19.16 -0.25 -7.32
N HIS A 19 -18.62 0.75 -6.63
CA HIS A 19 -17.67 1.68 -7.22
C HIS A 19 -16.40 0.86 -7.45
N ILE A 20 -16.16 0.45 -8.69
CA ILE A 20 -14.91 -0.20 -9.07
C ILE A 20 -13.85 0.91 -8.99
N PRO A 21 -12.84 0.82 -8.11
CA PRO A 21 -11.80 1.82 -8.06
C PRO A 21 -11.13 1.91 -9.44
N ASN A 22 -11.00 3.13 -9.95
CA ASN A 22 -10.31 3.37 -11.21
C ASN A 22 -8.80 3.26 -10.97
N THR A 23 -8.27 2.05 -11.05
CA THR A 23 -6.83 1.77 -10.89
C THR A 23 -6.05 2.02 -12.18
N ALA A 24 -6.69 2.53 -13.24
CA ALA A 24 -6.02 2.78 -14.51
C ALA A 24 -4.92 3.85 -14.34
N GLY A 25 -3.67 3.44 -14.56
CA GLY A 25 -2.50 4.31 -14.43
C GLY A 25 -1.82 4.29 -13.06
N LEU A 26 -2.34 3.53 -12.08
CA LEU A 26 -1.64 3.32 -10.81
C LEU A 26 -0.56 2.25 -10.95
N ASN A 27 0.58 2.45 -10.30
CA ASN A 27 1.55 1.38 -10.10
C ASN A 27 1.04 0.42 -9.04
N LEU A 28 0.89 -0.86 -9.38
CA LEU A 28 0.39 -1.89 -8.47
C LEU A 28 1.31 -3.10 -8.50
N PHE A 29 1.44 -3.76 -7.35
CA PHE A 29 2.09 -5.06 -7.28
C PHE A 29 1.23 -6.11 -7.99
N THR A 30 1.79 -6.77 -8.99
CA THR A 30 1.10 -7.80 -9.80
C THR A 30 1.51 -9.23 -9.44
N ALA A 31 2.71 -9.41 -8.87
CA ALA A 31 3.20 -10.70 -8.38
C ALA A 31 4.30 -10.50 -7.34
N TYR A 32 4.62 -11.57 -6.61
CA TYR A 32 5.79 -11.66 -5.74
C TYR A 32 6.25 -13.11 -5.66
N GLY A 33 7.55 -13.31 -5.51
CA GLY A 33 8.21 -14.59 -5.28
C GLY A 33 9.15 -14.49 -4.08
N ASP A 34 10.07 -15.45 -3.97
CA ASP A 34 11.00 -15.52 -2.83
C ASP A 34 12.01 -14.36 -2.82
N ASP A 35 12.41 -13.88 -4.01
CA ASP A 35 13.48 -12.89 -4.21
C ASP A 35 13.07 -11.72 -5.12
N TYR A 36 11.80 -11.66 -5.53
CA TYR A 36 11.31 -10.60 -6.41
C TYR A 36 9.90 -10.16 -6.07
N ILE A 37 9.60 -8.92 -6.43
CA ILE A 37 8.24 -8.44 -6.64
C ILE A 37 8.06 -8.06 -8.10
N ALA A 38 6.83 -8.03 -8.57
CA ALA A 38 6.51 -7.47 -9.88
C ALA A 38 5.56 -6.29 -9.72
N VAL A 39 5.88 -5.15 -10.33
CA VAL A 39 5.01 -3.98 -10.45
C VAL A 39 4.62 -3.85 -11.91
N ASN A 40 3.32 -3.77 -12.21
CA ASN A 40 2.85 -3.67 -13.59
C ASN A 40 3.48 -4.71 -14.54
N GLN A 41 3.71 -5.94 -14.04
CA GLN A 41 4.36 -7.07 -14.72
C GLN A 41 5.89 -6.97 -14.89
N GLU A 42 6.53 -5.87 -14.48
CA GLU A 42 7.99 -5.72 -14.46
C GLU A 42 8.56 -6.20 -13.12
N LYS A 43 9.62 -7.02 -13.15
CA LYS A 43 10.22 -7.62 -11.95
C LYS A 43 11.29 -6.73 -11.34
N TYR A 44 11.30 -6.67 -10.02
CA TYR A 44 12.30 -5.99 -9.21
C TYR A 44 12.76 -6.90 -8.07
N SER A 45 14.07 -6.89 -7.81
CA SER A 45 14.72 -7.69 -6.76
C SER A 45 15.68 -6.83 -5.93
N THR A 46 15.52 -5.51 -5.95
CA THR A 46 16.27 -4.55 -5.14
C THR A 46 15.31 -3.67 -4.36
N ASN A 47 15.85 -3.04 -3.30
CA ASN A 47 15.11 -2.10 -2.47
C ASN A 47 14.44 -1.03 -3.34
N LEU A 48 13.14 -0.82 -3.16
CA LEU A 48 12.40 0.21 -3.90
C LEU A 48 11.32 0.84 -3.04
N ILE A 49 10.95 2.07 -3.39
CA ILE A 49 9.71 2.69 -2.93
C ILE A 49 8.71 2.66 -4.08
N LEU A 50 7.51 2.16 -3.79
CA LEU A 50 6.38 2.23 -4.69
C LEU A 50 5.38 3.29 -4.23
N LEU A 51 5.07 4.22 -5.13
CA LEU A 51 4.02 5.23 -5.01
C LEU A 51 3.00 5.00 -6.13
N PRO A 52 1.74 5.45 -5.98
CA PRO A 52 0.71 5.17 -6.99
C PRO A 52 1.08 5.72 -8.37
N GLU A 53 1.81 6.85 -8.43
CA GLU A 53 2.20 7.52 -9.67
C GLU A 53 3.70 7.40 -10.00
N SER A 54 4.53 6.82 -9.11
CA SER A 54 5.98 6.71 -9.36
C SER A 54 6.63 5.50 -8.68
N ILE A 55 7.81 5.13 -9.17
CA ILE A 55 8.67 4.09 -8.59
C ILE A 55 10.03 4.73 -8.33
N ILE A 56 10.57 4.56 -7.12
CA ILE A 56 11.91 5.01 -6.74
C ILE A 56 12.77 3.76 -6.52
N PRO A 57 13.52 3.30 -7.54
CA PRO A 57 14.42 2.18 -7.38
C PRO A 57 15.62 2.55 -6.51
N ASP A 58 16.22 1.54 -5.87
CA ASP A 58 17.45 1.65 -5.08
C ASP A 58 17.43 2.79 -4.05
N TRP A 59 16.27 3.02 -3.43
CA TRP A 59 16.05 4.14 -2.50
C TRP A 59 17.00 4.11 -1.28
N THR A 60 17.49 2.91 -0.94
CA THR A 60 18.54 2.69 0.04
C THR A 60 19.35 1.45 -0.33
N SER A 61 20.65 1.46 -0.01
CA SER A 61 21.51 0.27 -0.06
C SER A 61 21.54 -0.48 1.28
N ALA A 62 20.82 0.03 2.29
CA ALA A 62 20.78 -0.57 3.61
C ALA A 62 20.05 -1.92 3.59
N LYS A 63 20.52 -2.83 4.44
CA LYS A 63 19.68 -3.88 5.01
C LYS A 63 18.90 -3.28 6.17
N LEU A 64 17.89 -3.99 6.65
CA LEU A 64 17.05 -3.54 7.76
C LEU A 64 17.89 -3.12 8.98
N GLU A 65 18.91 -3.92 9.33
CA GLU A 65 19.75 -3.72 10.51
C GLU A 65 20.70 -2.51 10.36
N SER A 66 20.91 -2.05 9.12
CA SER A 66 21.75 -0.90 8.80
C SER A 66 20.95 0.34 8.37
N LEU A 67 19.62 0.34 8.57
CA LEU A 67 18.81 1.53 8.32
C LEU A 67 19.29 2.70 9.18
N THR A 68 19.32 3.87 8.58
CA THR A 68 19.78 5.10 9.21
C THR A 68 18.66 6.13 9.33
N GLU A 69 18.89 7.16 10.13
CA GLU A 69 17.99 8.33 10.20
C GLU A 69 17.83 9.01 8.83
N ALA A 70 18.88 9.00 8.00
CA ALA A 70 18.82 9.56 6.65
C ALA A 70 17.92 8.74 5.71
N ASP A 71 17.85 7.43 5.88
CA ASP A 71 16.89 6.59 5.13
C ASP A 71 15.46 6.93 5.54
N MET A 72 15.21 7.07 6.84
CA MET A 72 13.88 7.44 7.34
C MET A 72 13.48 8.86 6.93
N GLN A 73 14.43 9.79 6.86
CA GLN A 73 14.17 11.16 6.40
C GLN A 73 13.67 11.19 4.95
N ARG A 74 14.23 10.36 4.06
CA ARG A 74 13.73 10.22 2.68
C ARG A 74 12.28 9.78 2.64
N LEU A 75 11.90 8.85 3.53
CA LEU A 75 10.52 8.37 3.62
C LEU A 75 9.55 9.47 4.12
N LEU A 76 9.97 10.29 5.08
CA LEU A 76 9.18 11.43 5.58
C LEU A 76 8.92 12.49 4.49
N GLU A 77 9.84 12.63 3.55
CA GLU A 77 9.78 13.64 2.48
C GLU A 77 8.91 13.24 1.29
N LEU A 78 8.34 12.02 1.28
CA LEU A 78 7.50 11.51 0.18
C LEU A 78 6.15 12.23 0.03
N GLY A 79 5.72 12.99 1.04
CA GLY A 79 4.42 13.66 1.02
C GLY A 79 3.22 12.71 1.11
N THR A 80 3.42 11.54 1.73
CA THR A 80 2.38 10.51 1.94
C THR A 80 1.78 10.58 3.35
N GLU A 81 0.61 9.97 3.52
CA GLU A 81 -0.07 9.84 4.81
C GLU A 81 0.22 8.49 5.48
N ILE A 82 0.52 7.46 4.68
CA ILE A 82 0.77 6.10 5.13
C ILE A 82 2.02 5.56 4.45
N ILE A 83 2.91 4.95 5.24
CA ILE A 83 4.11 4.27 4.75
C ILE A 83 4.08 2.84 5.28
N LEU A 84 4.14 1.88 4.36
CA LEU A 84 4.27 0.46 4.65
C LEU A 84 5.73 0.08 4.47
N LEU A 85 6.43 -0.17 5.57
CA LEU A 85 7.82 -0.63 5.54
C LEU A 85 7.84 -2.16 5.46
N GLY A 86 8.14 -2.69 4.27
CA GLY A 86 8.29 -4.12 4.02
C GLY A 86 9.71 -4.58 4.32
N THR A 87 9.89 -5.44 5.32
CA THR A 87 11.21 -5.77 5.90
C THR A 87 11.76 -7.13 5.44
N GLY A 88 11.57 -7.44 4.16
CA GLY A 88 12.00 -8.69 3.55
C GLY A 88 11.06 -9.86 3.85
N SER A 89 11.60 -11.06 3.94
CA SER A 89 10.83 -12.31 4.10
C SER A 89 10.07 -12.42 5.43
N ARG A 90 10.41 -11.57 6.42
CA ARG A 90 9.83 -11.58 7.77
C ARG A 90 9.66 -10.18 8.29
N LEU A 91 8.60 -9.95 9.06
CA LEU A 91 8.41 -8.75 9.84
C LEU A 91 9.52 -8.64 10.90
N ARG A 92 10.30 -7.55 10.82
CA ARG A 92 11.35 -7.22 11.78
C ARG A 92 11.34 -5.71 11.99
N PHE A 93 11.27 -5.26 13.25
CA PHE A 93 11.21 -3.83 13.55
C PHE A 93 12.60 -3.18 13.48
N PRO A 94 12.75 -2.03 12.79
CA PRO A 94 13.89 -1.16 12.99
C PRO A 94 13.97 -0.63 14.44
N PRO A 95 15.12 -0.11 14.88
CA PRO A 95 15.23 0.56 16.17
C PRO A 95 14.14 1.62 16.35
N GLY A 96 13.46 1.64 17.50
CA GLY A 96 12.32 2.54 17.72
C GLY A 96 12.64 4.03 17.55
N ALA A 97 13.91 4.43 17.73
CA ALA A 97 14.37 5.80 17.44
C ALA A 97 14.13 6.22 15.99
N LEU A 98 14.26 5.28 15.04
CA LEU A 98 14.01 5.50 13.61
C LEU A 98 12.52 5.66 13.29
N LEU A 99 11.63 5.12 14.12
CA LEU A 99 10.18 5.12 13.87
C LEU A 99 9.48 6.35 14.49
N ARG A 100 10.02 6.89 15.59
CA ARG A 100 9.44 8.02 16.34
C ARG A 100 9.12 9.25 15.48
N PRO A 101 9.97 9.68 14.52
CA PRO A 101 9.71 10.87 13.72
C PRO A 101 8.38 10.84 12.94
N PHE A 102 7.93 9.67 12.50
CA PHE A 102 6.71 9.53 11.70
C PHE A 102 5.47 9.91 12.50
N ALA A 103 5.40 9.50 13.77
CA ALA A 103 4.31 9.88 14.66
C ALA A 103 4.24 11.41 14.86
N ALA A 104 5.40 12.06 15.04
CA ALA A 104 5.48 13.51 15.17
C ALA A 104 5.08 14.24 13.88
N ALA A 105 5.35 13.64 12.73
CA ALA A 105 4.92 14.13 11.41
C ALA A 105 3.45 13.82 11.07
N GLY A 106 2.73 13.07 11.92
CA GLY A 106 1.36 12.64 11.65
C GLY A 106 1.25 11.61 10.52
N ILE A 107 2.34 10.91 10.20
CA ILE A 107 2.40 9.89 9.16
C ILE A 107 2.25 8.51 9.80
N GLY A 108 1.30 7.72 9.30
CA GLY A 108 1.12 6.33 9.72
C GLY A 108 2.23 5.45 9.17
N LEU A 109 3.14 4.97 10.03
CA LEU A 109 4.16 3.99 9.66
C LEU A 109 3.75 2.61 10.17
N ASP A 110 3.63 1.64 9.27
CA ASP A 110 3.37 0.24 9.60
C ASP A 110 4.52 -0.65 9.09
N VAL A 111 4.94 -1.61 9.90
CA VAL A 111 6.07 -2.50 9.62
C VAL A 111 5.55 -3.91 9.42
N MET A 112 5.88 -4.51 8.28
CA MET A 112 5.37 -5.83 7.90
C MET A 112 6.38 -6.60 7.06
N ASP A 113 6.12 -7.89 6.82
CA ASP A 113 6.86 -8.61 5.77
C ASP A 113 6.53 -8.02 4.39
N LEU A 114 7.42 -8.26 3.43
CA LEU A 114 7.35 -7.67 2.09
C LEU A 114 6.08 -8.06 1.34
N GLN A 115 5.62 -9.31 1.46
CA GLN A 115 4.39 -9.74 0.76
C GLN A 115 3.14 -9.09 1.37
N ALA A 116 3.10 -8.92 2.70
CA ALA A 116 2.06 -8.18 3.38
C ALA A 116 2.07 -6.70 2.94
N ALA A 117 3.23 -6.07 2.84
CA ALA A 117 3.36 -4.70 2.34
C ALA A 117 2.78 -4.56 0.93
N CYS A 118 3.09 -5.49 0.03
CA CYS A 118 2.56 -5.46 -1.34
C CYS A 118 1.03 -5.55 -1.38
N ARG A 119 0.44 -6.46 -0.60
CA ARG A 119 -1.04 -6.64 -0.58
C ARG A 119 -1.73 -5.42 0.01
N THR A 120 -1.26 -4.94 1.16
CA THR A 120 -1.85 -3.78 1.87
C THR A 120 -1.71 -2.52 1.04
N TYR A 121 -0.57 -2.33 0.38
CA TYR A 121 -0.34 -1.22 -0.55
C TYR A 121 -1.40 -1.19 -1.66
N ASN A 122 -1.62 -2.31 -2.34
CA ASN A 122 -2.57 -2.35 -3.45
C ASN A 122 -3.99 -1.96 -3.01
N ILE A 123 -4.40 -2.38 -1.81
CA ILE A 123 -5.71 -2.01 -1.25
C ILE A 123 -5.77 -0.49 -1.01
N LEU A 124 -4.79 0.06 -0.30
CA LEU A 124 -4.76 1.48 0.04
C LEU A 124 -4.64 2.38 -1.20
N ALA A 125 -3.83 1.97 -2.19
CA ALA A 125 -3.68 2.67 -3.45
C ALA A 125 -4.98 2.65 -4.25
N ALA A 126 -5.67 1.51 -4.33
CA ALA A 126 -6.97 1.41 -4.99
C ALA A 126 -8.05 2.25 -4.29
N GLU A 127 -7.96 2.45 -2.98
CA GLU A 127 -8.82 3.38 -2.23
C GLU A 127 -8.46 4.87 -2.45
N GLY A 128 -7.42 5.18 -3.22
CA GLY A 128 -6.97 6.55 -3.47
C GLY A 128 -6.25 7.19 -2.28
N ARG A 129 -5.74 6.39 -1.35
CA ARG A 129 -4.94 6.89 -0.22
C ARG A 129 -3.55 7.30 -0.68
N LYS A 130 -2.99 8.34 -0.04
CA LYS A 130 -1.60 8.73 -0.22
C LYS A 130 -0.67 7.76 0.51
N VAL A 131 -0.42 6.61 -0.10
CA VAL A 131 0.36 5.51 0.47
C VAL A 131 1.68 5.32 -0.27
N ALA A 132 2.74 4.98 0.46
CA ALA A 132 3.96 4.42 -0.10
C ALA A 132 4.24 3.03 0.46
N ALA A 133 4.80 2.14 -0.36
CA ALA A 133 5.43 0.91 0.11
C ALA A 133 6.96 1.04 -0.01
N ALA A 134 7.67 1.10 1.11
CA ALA A 134 9.12 1.12 1.15
C ALA A 134 9.61 -0.32 1.40
N LEU A 135 10.13 -0.96 0.36
CA LEU A 135 10.54 -2.36 0.40
C LEU A 135 12.05 -2.50 0.61
N ILE A 136 12.41 -3.40 1.52
CA ILE A 136 13.78 -3.84 1.79
C ILE A 136 13.84 -5.34 1.50
N PHE A 137 14.82 -5.75 0.70
CA PHE A 137 15.12 -7.16 0.42
C PHE A 137 16.22 -7.68 1.38
N ASP A 138 16.26 -8.99 1.61
CA ASP A 138 17.21 -9.65 2.53
C ASP A 138 18.63 -9.82 1.90
#